data_AF-S6TXL0-F1
#
_entry.id   AF-S6TXL0-F1
#
_cell.length_a   1.000
_cell.length_b   1.000
_cell.length_c   1.000
_cell.angle_alpha   90.00
_cell.angle_beta   90.00
_cell.angle_gamma   90.00
#
_symmetry.space_group_name_H-M   'P 1'
#
loop_
_entity.id
_entity.type
_entity.pdbx_description
1 polymer ?
#
loop_
_entity_poly.entity_id
_entity_poly.type
_entity_poly.pdbx_seq_one_letter_code
_entity_poly.pdbx_strand_id
1 'polypeptide(L)'
;KKRWNIPARTMTGDFGKDVLGPLVDMGLRLAGSRSGRNARNDLQSYLGGFDSAQRARLVTRLGWHDSAFLLPEQQVGVHSEHLHFYEAGSQLPPISEAGTLEQWQEQIGALCVGNHRL
;
A
#
# COMPACT_ATOMS: atom_id res chain seq x y z
N LYS A 1 -0.53 9.53 -1.97
CA LYS A 1 -1.49 9.43 -0.83
C LYS A 1 -0.83 8.59 0.26
N LYS A 2 -0.67 9.09 1.49
CA LYS A 2 -0.02 8.35 2.57
C LYS A 2 -0.95 7.21 3.04
N ARG A 3 -0.53 5.96 2.88
CA ARG A 3 -1.25 4.78 3.37
C ARG A 3 -0.49 4.22 4.57
N TRP A 4 -1.22 3.71 5.55
CA TRP A 4 -0.62 3.13 6.74
C TRP A 4 -1.32 1.82 7.08
N ASN A 5 -0.52 0.78 7.25
CA ASN A 5 -0.98 -0.53 7.71
C ASN A 5 -0.97 -0.56 9.24
N ILE A 6 -2.13 -0.81 9.86
CA ILE A 6 -2.30 -0.87 11.31
C ILE A 6 -2.50 -2.33 11.71
N PRO A 7 -1.48 -3.00 12.29
CA PRO A 7 -1.63 -4.40 12.69
C PRO A 7 -2.67 -4.57 13.80
N ALA A 8 -3.55 -5.57 13.70
CA ALA A 8 -4.63 -5.77 14.68
C ALA A 8 -4.17 -5.80 16.16
N ARG A 9 -2.97 -6.31 16.43
CA ARG A 9 -2.39 -6.32 17.79
C ARG A 9 -2.26 -4.94 18.43
N THR A 10 -2.13 -3.87 17.65
CA THR A 10 -2.03 -2.50 18.18
C THR A 10 -3.37 -1.98 18.70
N MET A 11 -4.49 -2.63 18.35
CA MET A 11 -5.83 -2.30 18.86
C MET A 11 -6.00 -2.68 20.33
N THR A 12 -5.30 -3.71 20.81
CA THR A 12 -5.31 -4.17 22.21
C THR A 12 -4.20 -3.57 23.08
N GLY A 13 -3.22 -2.89 22.47
CA GLY A 13 -2.10 -2.25 23.15
C GLY A 13 -2.39 -0.79 23.54
N ASP A 14 -1.36 0.06 23.53
CA ASP A 14 -1.56 1.50 23.70
C ASP A 14 -2.08 2.14 22.40
N PHE A 15 -3.39 2.01 22.18
CA PHE A 15 -4.09 2.58 21.02
C PHE A 15 -3.77 4.07 20.79
N GLY A 16 -3.41 4.82 21.83
CA GLY A 16 -3.17 6.26 21.74
C GLY A 16 -1.88 6.56 21.02
N LYS A 17 -0.84 5.90 21.49
CA LYS A 17 0.50 6.02 20.95
C LYS A 17 0.62 5.29 19.62
N ASP A 18 0.09 4.08 19.53
CA ASP A 18 0.36 3.17 18.42
C ASP A 18 -0.64 3.29 17.27
N VAL A 19 -1.79 3.95 17.48
CA VAL A 19 -2.85 4.13 16.47
C VAL A 19 -3.23 5.60 16.30
N LEU A 20 -3.68 6.25 17.38
CA LEU A 20 -4.26 7.58 17.30
C LEU A 20 -3.22 8.66 16.95
N GLY A 21 -2.03 8.64 17.56
CA GLY A 21 -0.97 9.60 17.30
C GLY A 21 -0.61 9.69 15.81
N PRO A 22 -0.23 8.57 15.17
CA PRO A 22 0.04 8.55 13.73
C PRO A 22 -1.14 8.99 12.87
N LEU A 23 -2.39 8.67 13.24
CA LEU A 23 -3.57 9.15 12.51
C LEU A 23 -3.72 10.66 12.62
N VAL A 24 -3.46 11.26 13.78
CA VAL A 24 -3.47 12.72 13.99
C VAL A 24 -2.35 13.38 13.19
N ASP A 25 -1.14 12.81 13.17
CA ASP A 25 -0.03 13.28 12.32
C ASP A 25 -0.36 13.19 10.82
N MET A 26 -1.25 12.26 10.45
CA MET A 26 -1.81 12.12 9.10
C MET A 26 -3.02 13.04 8.84
N GLY A 27 -3.43 13.85 9.81
CA GLY A 27 -4.47 14.87 9.67
C GLY A 27 -5.85 14.51 10.24
N LEU A 28 -5.98 13.38 10.95
CA LEU A 28 -7.22 13.05 11.65
C LEU A 28 -7.52 14.12 12.72
N ARG A 29 -8.74 14.63 12.72
CA ARG A 29 -9.25 15.53 13.77
C ARG A 29 -10.39 14.82 14.49
N LEU A 30 -10.23 14.60 15.80
CA LEU A 30 -11.32 14.06 16.62
C LEU A 30 -12.37 15.15 16.84
N ALA A 31 -13.65 14.77 16.78
CA ALA A 31 -14.75 15.69 17.00
C ALA A 31 -14.71 16.24 18.44
N GLY A 32 -14.72 17.56 18.59
CA GLY A 32 -14.71 18.24 19.89
C GLY A 32 -16.06 18.23 20.62
N SER A 33 -17.12 17.65 20.03
CA SER A 33 -18.47 17.63 20.60
C SER A 33 -18.61 16.69 21.80
N ARG A 34 -17.63 15.79 22.04
CA ARG A 34 -17.58 14.88 23.19
C ARG A 34 -16.21 14.94 23.86
N SER A 35 -16.13 14.54 25.12
CA SER A 35 -14.86 14.39 25.83
C SER A 35 -13.88 13.53 25.02
N GLY A 36 -12.62 13.94 24.92
CA GLY A 36 -11.61 13.28 24.07
C GLY A 36 -11.42 11.79 24.36
N ARG A 37 -11.69 11.35 25.60
CA ARG A 37 -11.68 9.92 25.97
C ARG A 37 -12.76 9.12 25.23
N ASN A 38 -13.97 9.67 25.12
CA ASN A 38 -15.09 8.99 24.47
C ASN A 38 -14.88 8.91 22.95
N ALA A 39 -14.39 10.00 22.33
CA ALA A 39 -14.07 10.00 20.90
C ALA A 39 -12.99 8.96 20.54
N ARG A 40 -11.99 8.78 21.41
CA ARG A 40 -10.96 7.74 21.24
C ARG A 40 -11.57 6.33 21.35
N ASN A 41 -12.35 6.06 22.38
CA ASN A 41 -12.95 4.73 22.61
C ASN A 41 -13.86 4.31 21.45
N ASP A 42 -14.64 5.26 20.91
CA ASP A 42 -15.49 5.03 19.75
C ASP A 42 -14.66 4.69 18.51
N LEU A 43 -13.57 5.43 18.25
CA LEU A 43 -12.68 5.14 17.12
C LEU A 43 -12.05 3.76 17.25
N GLN A 44 -11.56 3.40 18.44
CA GLN A 44 -10.99 2.09 18.71
C GLN A 44 -12.00 0.97 18.48
N SER A 45 -13.23 1.14 18.99
CA SER A 45 -14.32 0.17 18.80
C SER A 45 -14.72 0.03 17.34
N TYR A 46 -14.81 1.16 16.62
CA TYR A 46 -15.09 1.17 15.19
C TYR A 46 -14.02 0.42 14.39
N LEU A 47 -12.74 0.73 14.60
CA LEU A 47 -11.65 0.08 13.87
C LEU A 47 -11.52 -1.41 14.22
N GLY A 48 -11.71 -1.78 15.48
CA GLY A 48 -11.58 -3.18 15.93
C GLY A 48 -12.78 -4.06 15.56
N GLY A 49 -13.98 -3.48 15.44
CA GLY A 49 -15.20 -4.19 15.08
C GLY A 49 -15.55 -4.19 13.59
N PHE A 50 -14.79 -3.46 12.77
CA PHE A 50 -15.06 -3.35 11.33
C PHE A 50 -14.56 -4.59 10.59
N ASP A 51 -15.49 -5.42 10.11
CA ASP A 51 -15.20 -6.56 9.23
C ASP A 51 -15.51 -6.20 7.77
N SER A 52 -14.50 -5.74 7.05
CA SER A 52 -14.61 -5.53 5.60
C SER A 52 -14.65 -6.86 4.88
N ALA A 53 -15.39 -6.99 3.76
CA ALA A 53 -15.24 -8.13 2.85
C ALA A 53 -14.00 -8.01 1.94
N GLN A 54 -13.45 -6.80 1.78
CA GLN A 54 -12.28 -6.57 0.94
C GLN A 54 -11.02 -7.13 1.62
N ARG A 55 -10.18 -7.82 0.85
CA ARG A 55 -8.91 -8.37 1.33
C ARG A 55 -7.75 -7.78 0.53
N ALA A 56 -6.65 -7.52 1.22
CA ALA A 56 -5.39 -7.13 0.62
C ALA A 56 -4.30 -8.09 1.11
N ARG A 57 -3.39 -8.46 0.19
CA ARG A 57 -2.24 -9.31 0.49
C ARG A 57 -1.02 -8.43 0.70
N LEU A 58 -0.45 -8.52 1.90
CA LEU A 58 0.82 -7.85 2.20
C LEU A 58 1.96 -8.65 1.58
N VAL A 59 2.75 -8.00 0.73
CA VAL A 59 3.92 -8.61 0.09
C VAL A 59 5.17 -7.82 0.41
N THR A 60 6.30 -8.51 0.53
CA THR A 60 7.60 -7.93 0.88
C THR A 60 8.52 -7.77 -0.33
N ARG A 61 8.05 -8.13 -1.53
CA ARG A 61 8.84 -8.13 -2.78
C ARG A 61 8.00 -7.59 -3.93
N LEU A 62 8.63 -6.78 -4.79
CA LEU A 62 8.09 -6.33 -6.07
C LEU A 62 8.23 -7.42 -7.13
N GLY A 63 7.51 -7.28 -8.25
CA GLY A 63 7.57 -8.21 -9.38
C GLY A 63 6.32 -9.09 -9.51
N TRP A 64 6.49 -10.28 -10.08
CA TRP A 64 5.39 -11.20 -10.37
C TRP A 64 4.79 -11.83 -9.11
N HIS A 65 3.46 -11.79 -9.04
CA HIS A 65 2.59 -12.47 -8.08
C HIS A 65 1.42 -13.06 -8.86
N ASP A 66 1.51 -14.36 -9.17
CA ASP A 66 0.57 -15.07 -10.05
C ASP A 66 0.39 -14.34 -11.41
N SER A 67 -0.83 -13.89 -11.70
CA SER A 67 -1.21 -13.19 -12.94
C SER A 67 -1.04 -11.66 -12.88
N ALA A 68 -0.42 -11.12 -11.82
CA ALA A 68 -0.19 -9.70 -11.66
C ALA A 68 1.29 -9.37 -11.41
N PHE A 69 1.74 -8.24 -11.92
CA PHE A 69 3.07 -7.68 -11.67
C PHE A 69 2.95 -6.44 -10.79
N LEU A 70 3.60 -6.47 -9.62
CA LEU A 70 3.58 -5.37 -8.67
C LEU A 70 4.78 -4.45 -8.85
N LEU A 71 4.48 -3.18 -9.14
CA LEU A 71 5.40 -2.04 -9.13
C LEU A 71 5.23 -1.24 -7.83
N PRO A 72 6.18 -0.33 -7.49
CA PRO A 72 6.06 0.53 -6.31
C PRO A 72 4.74 1.32 -6.26
N GLU A 73 4.33 1.87 -7.39
CA GLU A 73 3.17 2.77 -7.49
C GLU A 73 1.90 2.09 -8.03
N GLN A 74 2.03 0.93 -8.68
CA GLN A 74 0.90 0.30 -9.36
C GLN A 74 1.00 -1.22 -9.45
N GLN A 75 -0.14 -1.85 -9.73
CA GLN A 75 -0.23 -3.26 -10.09
C GLN A 75 -0.64 -3.36 -11.55
N VAL A 76 0.12 -4.11 -12.35
CA VAL A 76 -0.20 -4.43 -13.73
C VAL A 76 -0.81 -5.83 -13.77
N GLY A 77 -2.00 -5.97 -14.38
CA GLY A 77 -2.73 -7.24 -14.41
C GLY A 77 -3.67 -7.45 -13.21
N VAL A 78 -4.37 -8.60 -13.21
CA VAL A 78 -5.43 -8.91 -12.25
C VAL A 78 -4.94 -9.95 -11.25
N HIS A 79 -5.26 -9.75 -9.97
CA HIS A 79 -5.03 -10.69 -8.89
C HIS A 79 -6.30 -10.76 -8.01
N SER A 80 -6.54 -11.89 -7.34
CA SER A 80 -7.77 -12.12 -6.57
C SER A 80 -7.92 -11.17 -5.37
N GLU A 81 -6.80 -10.73 -4.82
CA GLU A 81 -6.71 -9.77 -3.71
C GLU A 81 -5.89 -8.55 -4.14
N HIS A 82 -6.13 -7.38 -3.53
CA HIS A 82 -5.27 -6.22 -3.79
C HIS A 82 -3.88 -6.48 -3.20
N LEU A 83 -2.84 -6.39 -4.03
CA LEU A 83 -1.47 -6.51 -3.56
C LEU A 83 -1.02 -5.19 -2.94
N HIS A 84 -0.50 -5.26 -1.71
CA HIS A 84 0.07 -4.10 -1.04
C HIS A 84 1.50 -4.40 -0.62
N PHE A 85 2.43 -3.62 -1.15
CA PHE A 85 3.81 -3.68 -0.69
C PHE A 85 3.89 -3.20 0.76
N TYR A 86 4.39 -4.06 1.64
CA TYR A 86 4.60 -3.74 3.04
C TYR A 86 6.09 -3.60 3.30
N GLU A 87 6.49 -2.40 3.69
CA GLU A 87 7.89 -2.03 3.95
C GLU A 87 8.39 -2.71 5.23
N ALA A 88 9.03 -3.87 5.07
CA ALA A 88 9.78 -4.53 6.14
C ALA A 88 11.22 -3.97 6.22
N GLY A 89 11.38 -2.65 6.16
CA GLY A 89 12.67 -1.96 6.28
C GLY A 89 13.48 -1.79 4.98
N SER A 90 12.91 -2.09 3.81
CA SER A 90 13.55 -1.86 2.51
C SER A 90 12.93 -0.66 1.80
N GLN A 91 13.73 0.38 1.50
CA GLN A 91 13.28 1.47 0.65
C GLN A 91 12.84 0.95 -0.71
N LEU A 92 11.68 1.41 -1.18
CA LEU A 92 11.21 1.10 -2.53
C LEU A 92 12.25 1.59 -3.55
N PRO A 93 12.66 0.75 -4.51
CA PRO A 93 13.52 1.23 -5.59
C PRO A 93 12.78 2.34 -6.35
N PRO A 94 13.47 3.43 -6.71
CA PRO A 94 12.87 4.52 -7.48
C PRO A 94 12.70 4.07 -8.94
N ILE A 95 11.65 3.30 -9.19
CA ILE A 95 11.25 2.90 -10.54
C ILE A 95 10.25 3.94 -11.04
N SER A 96 10.61 4.62 -12.12
CA SER A 96 9.74 5.57 -12.82
C SER A 96 9.60 5.17 -14.28
N GLU A 97 8.45 5.46 -14.87
CA GLU A 97 8.22 5.32 -16.30
C GLU A 97 8.73 6.57 -17.04
N ALA A 98 9.37 6.37 -18.20
CA ALA A 98 9.83 7.44 -19.07
C ALA A 98 9.68 7.02 -20.54
N GLY A 99 9.13 7.92 -21.36
CA GLY A 99 8.82 7.66 -22.77
C GLY A 99 7.50 6.91 -22.97
N THR A 100 7.29 6.39 -24.16
CA THR A 100 6.12 5.56 -24.51
C THR A 100 6.52 4.18 -25.01
N LEU A 101 5.56 3.26 -25.04
CA LEU A 101 5.78 1.92 -25.58
C LEU A 101 6.22 1.97 -27.05
N GLU A 102 5.61 2.85 -27.85
CA GLU A 102 5.93 3.02 -29.26
C GLU A 102 7.36 3.50 -29.44
N GLN A 103 7.80 4.48 -28.65
CA GLN A 103 9.18 4.96 -28.67
C GLN A 103 10.17 3.84 -28.33
N TRP A 104 9.84 3.01 -27.35
CA TRP A 104 10.67 1.87 -26.99
C TRP A 104 10.75 0.83 -28.13
N GLN A 105 9.61 0.52 -28.77
CA GLN A 105 9.55 -0.41 -29.90
C GLN A 105 10.35 0.07 -31.10
N GLU A 106 10.26 1.35 -31.44
CA GLU A 106 10.97 1.95 -32.57
C GLU A 106 12.48 2.08 -32.32
N GLN A 107 12.89 2.49 -31.12
CA GLN A 107 14.29 2.84 -30.82
C GLN A 107 15.10 1.67 -30.28
N ILE A 108 14.49 0.76 -29.53
CA ILE A 108 15.17 -0.39 -28.89
C ILE A 108 14.69 -1.70 -29.51
N GLY A 109 13.38 -1.94 -29.54
CA GLY A 109 12.80 -3.19 -30.03
C GLY A 109 13.21 -3.54 -31.46
N ALA A 110 13.27 -2.55 -32.35
CA ALA A 110 13.73 -2.71 -33.72
C ALA A 110 15.18 -3.23 -33.83
N LEU A 111 16.05 -2.89 -32.88
CA LEU A 111 17.45 -3.34 -32.83
C LEU A 111 17.61 -4.77 -32.25
N CYS A 112 16.58 -5.27 -31.59
CA CYS A 112 16.58 -6.59 -30.96
C CYS A 112 16.21 -7.72 -31.95
N VAL A 113 15.65 -7.41 -33.13
CA VAL A 113 15.23 -8.43 -34.11
C VAL A 113 16.44 -9.25 -34.58
N GLY A 114 16.39 -10.57 -34.36
CA GLY A 114 17.47 -11.51 -34.73
C GLY A 114 18.58 -11.65 -33.69
N ASN A 115 18.56 -10.88 -32.59
CA ASN A 115 19.44 -11.10 -31.45
C ASN A 115 18.86 -12.19 -30.54
N HIS A 116 19.43 -13.39 -30.60
CA HIS A 116 19.01 -14.55 -29.80
C HIS A 116 19.40 -14.48 -28.32
N ARG A 117 20.05 -13.40 -27.88
CA ARG A 117 20.54 -13.18 -26.51
C ARG A 117 19.88 -12.00 -25.80
N LEU A 118 18.98 -11.30 -26.50
CA LEU A 118 18.07 -10.30 -25.96
C LEU A 118 16.66 -10.89 -25.95
#